data_AF-A0A1Z4I1N1-F1
#
_entry.id   AF-A0A1Z4I1N1-F1
#
_cell.length_a   1.000
_cell.length_b   1.000
_cell.length_c   1.000
_cell.angle_alpha   90.00
_cell.angle_beta   90.00
_cell.angle_gamma   90.00
#
_symmetry.space_group_name_H-M   'P 1'
#
loop_
_entity.id
_entity.type
_entity.pdbx_description
1 polymer ?
#
loop_
_entity_poly.entity_id
_entity_poly.type
_entity_poly.pdbx_seq_one_letter_code
_entity_poly.pdbx_strand_id
1 'polypeptide(L)'
;MISLSSPPFLSLNQAPQVETEVQDSICIDCVDFSNHQQWNHDSGWKNTLNNLRLIVQPLLLFWLIYPWLDVFPNSDLLLGFNHLISTMNQFKPFFSSG
;
A
#
# COMPACT_ATOMS: atom_id res chain seq x y z
N MET A 1 -20.65 -23.13 -17.42
CA MET A 1 -19.20 -23.30 -17.22
C MET A 1 -18.49 -22.56 -18.33
N ILE A 2 -17.77 -21.48 -18.02
CA ILE A 2 -16.94 -20.78 -19.01
C ILE A 2 -15.54 -21.36 -18.86
N SER A 3 -15.04 -22.04 -19.90
CA SER A 3 -13.68 -22.58 -19.91
C SER A 3 -12.71 -21.48 -20.33
N LEU A 4 -11.64 -21.29 -19.54
CA LEU A 4 -10.54 -20.35 -19.83
C LEU A 4 -9.62 -20.82 -20.97
N SER A 5 -9.95 -21.96 -21.59
CA SER A 5 -9.22 -22.54 -22.73
C SER A 5 -9.70 -22.02 -24.10
N SER A 6 -10.60 -21.02 -24.14
CA SER A 6 -11.09 -20.51 -25.42
C SER A 6 -10.11 -19.49 -26.03
N PRO A 7 -10.05 -19.39 -27.37
CA PRO A 7 -9.03 -18.59 -28.08
C PRO A 7 -8.85 -17.15 -27.59
N PRO A 8 -9.91 -16.40 -27.21
CA PRO A 8 -9.76 -15.02 -26.72
C PRO A 8 -9.01 -14.90 -25.39
N PHE A 9 -9.01 -15.94 -24.55
CA PHE A 9 -8.37 -15.92 -23.23
C PHE A 9 -6.94 -16.48 -23.24
N LEU A 10 -6.54 -17.20 -24.29
CA LEU A 10 -5.17 -17.70 -24.44
C LEU A 10 -4.15 -16.57 -24.63
N SER A 11 -4.55 -15.48 -25.28
CA SER A 11 -3.69 -14.30 -25.46
C SER A 11 -3.41 -13.54 -24.17
N LEU A 12 -4.26 -13.67 -23.14
CA LEU A 12 -4.02 -13.09 -21.81
C LEU A 12 -2.95 -13.85 -21.03
N ASN A 13 -2.83 -15.17 -21.26
CA ASN A 13 -1.75 -15.99 -20.68
C ASN A 13 -0.41 -15.82 -21.42
N GLN A 14 -0.43 -15.18 -22.58
CA GLN A 14 0.76 -14.85 -23.37
C GLN A 14 1.27 -13.43 -23.07
N ALA A 15 1.05 -12.94 -21.85
CA ALA A 15 1.86 -11.82 -21.37
C ALA A 15 3.34 -12.19 -21.54
N PRO A 16 4.20 -11.26 -21.99
CA PRO A 16 5.63 -11.52 -22.04
C PRO A 16 6.05 -12.04 -20.66
N GLN A 17 6.67 -13.21 -20.63
CA GLN A 17 7.48 -13.62 -19.50
C GLN A 17 8.64 -12.62 -19.47
N VAL A 18 8.40 -11.47 -18.85
CA VAL A 18 9.48 -10.70 -18.25
C VAL A 18 9.94 -11.65 -17.17
N GLU A 19 10.96 -12.46 -17.50
CA GLU A 19 11.87 -13.06 -16.54
C GLU A 19 12.18 -11.94 -15.57
N THR A 20 11.45 -11.96 -14.45
CA THR A 20 11.79 -11.14 -13.32
C THR A 20 13.01 -11.84 -12.80
N GLU A 21 14.18 -11.49 -13.37
CA GLU A 21 15.39 -11.53 -12.60
C GLU A 21 15.02 -10.88 -11.28
N VAL A 22 14.91 -11.69 -10.24
CA VAL A 22 14.91 -11.25 -8.87
C VAL A 22 16.33 -10.70 -8.66
N GLN A 23 16.61 -9.56 -9.27
CA GLN A 23 17.38 -8.57 -8.56
C GLN A 23 16.51 -8.25 -7.36
N ASP A 24 16.83 -8.92 -6.27
CA ASP A 24 16.89 -8.30 -4.95
C ASP A 24 17.68 -6.99 -5.11
N SER A 25 17.05 -6.00 -5.75
CA SER A 25 17.29 -4.63 -5.39
C SER A 25 16.84 -4.62 -3.95
N ILE A 26 17.82 -4.80 -3.06
CA ILE A 26 17.69 -4.46 -1.66
C ILE A 26 16.95 -3.13 -1.68
N CYS A 27 15.67 -3.14 -1.29
CA CYS A 27 14.92 -1.92 -1.15
C CYS A 27 15.60 -1.22 0.03
N ILE A 28 16.61 -0.40 -0.25
CA ILE A 28 17.36 0.36 0.76
C ILE A 28 16.39 1.29 1.53
N ASP A 29 15.19 1.49 0.99
CA ASP A 29 14.09 2.27 1.58
C ASP A 29 12.76 1.48 1.65
N CYS A 30 12.77 0.15 1.80
CA CYS A 30 11.51 -0.53 2.18
C CYS A 30 11.19 -0.20 3.63
N VAL A 31 10.24 0.71 3.81
CA VAL A 31 9.72 1.03 5.14
C VAL A 31 9.05 -0.23 5.70
N ASP A 32 9.61 -0.75 6.78
CA ASP A 32 8.99 -1.84 7.54
C ASP A 32 7.88 -1.27 8.43
N PHE A 33 6.65 -1.31 7.92
CA PHE A 33 5.44 -0.92 8.62
C PHE A 33 5.15 -1.76 9.87
N SER A 34 5.75 -2.94 9.97
CA SER A 34 5.55 -3.87 11.09
C SER A 34 6.14 -3.38 12.41
N ASN A 35 7.04 -2.38 12.36
CA ASN A 35 7.60 -1.73 13.54
C ASN A 35 6.60 -0.86 14.31
N HIS A 36 5.41 -0.63 13.77
CA HIS A 36 4.38 0.14 14.46
C HIS A 36 3.86 -0.61 15.70
N GLN A 37 3.79 0.05 16.86
CA GLN A 37 3.40 -0.60 18.13
C GLN A 37 2.04 -1.32 18.08
N GLN A 38 1.11 -0.79 17.28
CA GLN A 38 -0.24 -1.37 17.10
C GLN A 38 -0.32 -2.36 15.92
N TRP A 39 0.79 -2.64 15.25
CA TRP A 39 0.84 -3.63 14.19
C TRP A 39 0.53 -5.00 14.75
N ASN A 40 -0.35 -5.72 14.08
CA ASN A 40 -0.74 -7.05 14.48
C ASN A 40 -0.11 -8.09 13.53
N HIS A 41 0.68 -9.01 14.09
CA HIS A 41 1.40 -10.05 13.34
C HIS A 41 0.60 -11.34 13.14
N ASP A 42 -0.59 -11.48 13.75
CA ASP A 42 -1.40 -12.66 13.54
C ASP A 42 -2.02 -12.66 12.13
N SER A 43 -2.31 -13.85 11.63
CA SER A 43 -2.98 -14.04 10.36
C SER A 43 -4.50 -13.92 10.48
N GLY A 44 -5.13 -13.48 9.38
CA GLY A 44 -6.59 -13.41 9.27
C GLY A 44 -7.10 -12.02 8.90
N TRP A 45 -8.29 -11.99 8.30
CA TRP A 45 -8.89 -10.77 7.74
C TRP A 45 -9.04 -9.64 8.76
N LYS A 46 -9.34 -9.98 10.04
CA LYS A 46 -9.51 -8.99 11.10
C LYS A 46 -8.21 -8.25 11.39
N ASN A 47 -7.11 -8.98 11.42
CA ASN A 47 -5.77 -8.47 11.68
C ASN A 47 -5.29 -7.66 10.46
N THR A 48 -5.56 -8.15 9.24
CA THR A 48 -5.35 -7.40 8.00
C THR A 48 -6.09 -6.06 8.02
N LEU A 49 -7.37 -6.01 8.41
CA LEU A 49 -8.13 -4.77 8.52
C LEU A 49 -7.59 -3.85 9.61
N ASN A 50 -7.14 -4.40 10.74
CA ASN A 50 -6.50 -3.61 11.79
C ASN A 50 -5.21 -2.93 11.29
N ASN A 51 -4.37 -3.65 10.56
CA ASN A 51 -3.14 -3.09 9.99
C ASN A 51 -3.44 -2.09 8.88
N LEU A 52 -4.43 -2.39 8.02
CA LEU A 52 -4.89 -1.47 6.98
C LEU A 52 -5.39 -0.14 7.58
N ARG A 53 -6.10 -0.20 8.71
CA ARG A 53 -6.52 1.01 9.44
C ARG A 53 -5.32 1.90 9.79
N LEU A 54 -4.19 1.32 10.22
CA LEU A 54 -2.99 2.08 10.57
C LEU A 54 -2.40 2.79 9.34
N ILE A 55 -2.36 2.10 8.19
CA ILE A 55 -1.85 2.66 6.93
C ILE A 55 -2.72 3.81 6.42
N VAL A 56 -4.04 3.71 6.56
CA VAL A 56 -5.00 4.74 6.10
C VAL A 56 -5.08 5.93 7.06
N GLN A 57 -4.71 5.75 8.34
CA GLN A 57 -4.88 6.75 9.38
C GLN A 57 -4.22 8.12 9.08
N PRO A 58 -2.99 8.21 8.56
CA PRO A 58 -2.37 9.49 8.20
C PRO A 58 -3.17 10.30 7.18
N LEU A 59 -3.81 9.64 6.22
CA LEU A 59 -4.67 10.29 5.23
C LEU A 59 -5.91 10.89 5.89
N LEU A 60 -6.56 10.14 6.79
CA LEU A 60 -7.73 10.64 7.53
C LEU A 60 -7.39 11.84 8.41
N LEU A 61 -6.23 11.80 9.08
CA LEU A 61 -5.74 12.92 9.88
C LEU A 61 -5.46 14.16 9.03
N PHE A 62 -4.88 13.98 7.85
CA PHE A 62 -4.67 15.08 6.91
C PHE A 62 -5.99 15.76 6.54
N TRP A 63 -7.02 14.98 6.20
CA TRP A 63 -8.36 15.53 5.88
C TRP A 63 -8.99 16.29 7.05
N LEU A 64 -8.75 15.86 8.30
CA LEU A 64 -9.24 16.56 9.48
C LEU A 64 -8.53 17.91 9.70
N ILE A 65 -7.24 17.98 9.38
CA ILE A 65 -6.41 19.18 9.56
C ILE A 65 -6.54 20.14 8.39
N TYR A 66 -6.83 19.65 7.19
CA TYR A 66 -6.88 20.44 5.96
C TYR A 66 -7.70 21.75 6.07
N PRO A 67 -8.92 21.76 6.65
CA PRO A 67 -9.68 23.01 6.81
C PRO A 67 -8.99 24.05 7.71
N TRP A 68 -8.14 23.62 8.64
CA TRP A 68 -7.37 24.51 9.50
C TRP A 68 -6.18 25.13 8.78
N LEU A 69 -5.65 24.47 7.74
CA LEU A 69 -4.59 25.04 6.90
C LEU A 69 -5.07 26.23 6.08
N ASP A 70 -6.36 26.29 5.76
CA ASP A 70 -6.96 27.47 5.11
C ASP A 70 -7.01 28.69 6.05
N VAL A 71 -7.18 28.46 7.36
CA VAL A 71 -7.20 29.51 8.38
C VAL A 71 -5.78 29.90 8.81
N PHE A 72 -4.90 28.91 8.94
CA PHE A 72 -3.50 29.06 9.37
C PHE A 72 -2.58 28.39 8.34
N PRO A 73 -2.19 29.13 7.29
CA PRO A 73 -1.35 28.58 6.22
C PRO A 73 0.00 28.13 6.77
N ASN A 74 0.27 26.83 6.64
CA ASN A 74 1.53 26.21 7.06
C ASN A 74 1.99 25.21 5.99
N SER A 75 2.98 25.62 5.19
CA SER A 75 3.54 24.81 4.11
C SER A 75 4.29 23.59 4.62
N ASP A 76 4.95 23.69 5.77
CA ASP A 76 5.78 22.62 6.31
C ASP A 76 4.91 21.46 6.80
N LEU A 77 3.76 21.77 7.40
CA LEU A 77 2.78 20.76 7.81
C LEU A 77 2.20 20.04 6.60
N LEU A 78 1.82 20.79 5.55
CA LEU A 78 1.32 20.23 4.29
C LEU A 78 2.36 19.31 3.64
N LEU A 79 3.62 19.76 3.58
CA LEU A 79 4.73 18.99 3.02
C LEU A 79 4.98 17.71 3.83
N GLY A 80 5.01 17.82 5.17
CA GLY A 80 5.20 16.69 6.08
C GLY A 80 4.12 15.62 5.92
N PHE A 81 2.84 16.02 5.83
CA PHE A 81 1.75 15.09 5.55
C PHE A 81 1.86 14.45 4.17
N ASN A 82 2.23 15.22 3.13
CA ASN A 82 2.43 14.66 1.79
C ASN A 82 3.54 13.60 1.77
N HIS A 83 4.68 13.85 2.43
CA HIS A 83 5.73 12.85 2.57
C HIS A 83 5.25 11.60 3.32
N LEU A 84 4.56 11.78 4.44
CA LEU A 84 4.02 10.67 5.22
C LEU A 84 3.02 9.83 4.42
N ILE A 85 2.09 10.46 3.71
CA ILE A 85 1.11 9.79 2.85
C ILE A 85 1.81 9.05 1.70
N SER A 86 2.82 9.67 1.08
CA SER A 86 3.65 9.03 0.04
C SER A 86 4.30 7.76 0.57
N THR A 87 4.88 7.81 1.78
CA THR A 87 5.43 6.62 2.45
C THR A 87 4.37 5.55 2.69
N MET A 88 3.21 5.92 3.25
CA MET A 88 2.12 4.95 3.49
C MET A 88 1.62 4.29 2.21
N ASN A 89 1.58 5.02 1.09
CA ASN A 89 1.14 4.50 -0.21
C ASN A 89 2.11 3.46 -0.81
N GLN A 90 3.33 3.33 -0.29
CA GLN A 90 4.26 2.26 -0.67
C GLN A 90 3.86 0.90 -0.06
N PHE A 91 2.90 0.89 0.87
CA PHE A 91 2.40 -0.33 1.48
C PHE A 91 1.84 -1.29 0.42
N LYS A 92 2.47 -2.47 0.31
CA LYS A 92 2.01 -3.58 -0.51
C LYS A 92 1.45 -4.67 0.40
N PRO A 93 0.12 -4.81 0.51
CA PRO A 93 -0.45 -5.93 1.26
C PRO A 93 -0.02 -7.24 0.59
N PHE A 94 0.65 -8.10 1.34
CA PHE A 94 0.90 -9.47 0.91
C PHE A 94 -0.43 -10.22 0.92
N PHE A 95 -1.02 -10.38 -0.27
CA PHE A 95 -2.07 -11.35 -0.48
C PHE A 95 -1.39 -12.66 -0.84
N SER A 96 -1.45 -13.66 0.04
CA SER A 96 -1.11 -15.02 -0.36
C SER A 96 -2.09 -15.39 -1.48
N SER A 97 -1.56 -15.65 -2.68
CA SER A 97 -2.32 -16.29 -3.75
C SER A 97 -2.94 -17.55 -3.14
N GLY A 98 -4.27 -17.61 -3.08
CA GLY A 98 -5.00 -18.80 -2.65
C GLY A 98 -4.91 -19.92 -3.68
#